data_AF-A0A429N3H4-F1
#
_entry.id   AF-A0A429N3H4-F1
#
_cell.length_a   1.000
_cell.length_b   1.000
_cell.length_c   1.000
_cell.angle_alpha   90.00
_cell.angle_beta   90.00
_cell.angle_gamma   90.00
#
_symmetry.space_group_name_H-M   'P 1'
#
loop_
_entity.id
_entity.type
_entity.pdbx_description
1 polymer ?
#
loop_
_entity_poly.entity_id
_entity_poly.type
_entity_poly.pdbx_seq_one_letter_code
_entity_poly.pdbx_strand_id
1 'polypeptide(L)'
;MSVEPRFIDQVRCLILKDPRAKALNEALSPSDRKFFNGFLMTVVAVLVTPRLGAECTAEELAAFSDEVAASQRKERRPVNEFVIEEIVRYIYGKPQLFATVPVPPAAVSTAGAAIVRHIRDREPYVVDNVDSVLAAAEQLHKKLNQG
;
A
#
# COMPACT_ATOMS: atom_id res chain seq x y z
N MET A 1 12.05 5.86 12.84
CA MET A 1 12.32 7.09 12.05
C MET A 1 11.03 7.89 11.86
N SER A 2 11.07 9.23 11.75
CA SER A 2 9.87 10.04 11.45
C SER A 2 9.53 9.94 9.97
N VAL A 3 8.23 9.85 9.64
CA VAL A 3 7.76 9.89 8.24
C VAL A 3 7.89 11.33 7.73
N GLU A 4 8.36 11.50 6.49
CA GLU A 4 8.41 12.81 5.86
C GLU A 4 6.99 13.33 5.55
N PRO A 5 6.67 14.60 5.87
CA PRO A 5 5.34 15.17 5.63
C PRO A 5 4.84 15.04 4.18
N ARG A 6 5.75 15.11 3.20
CA ARG A 6 5.39 14.94 1.78
C ARG A 6 4.89 13.54 1.45
N PHE A 7 5.35 12.49 2.15
CA PHE A 7 4.85 11.13 1.94
C PHE A 7 3.44 10.97 2.51
N ILE A 8 3.16 11.62 3.63
CA ILE A 8 1.81 11.71 4.21
C ILE A 8 0.87 12.43 3.24
N ASP A 9 1.26 13.60 2.72
CA ASP A 9 0.46 14.36 1.75
C ASP A 9 0.21 13.56 0.46
N GLN A 10 1.21 12.84 -0.04
CA GLN A 10 1.06 11.98 -1.21
C GLN A 10 0.02 10.86 -1.00
N VAL A 11 0.07 10.16 0.13
CA VAL A 11 -0.93 9.12 0.46
C VAL A 11 -2.30 9.74 0.69
N ARG A 12 -2.37 10.89 1.36
CA ARG A 12 -3.63 11.65 1.53
C ARG A 12 -4.25 11.98 0.18
N CYS A 13 -3.47 12.51 -0.76
CA CYS A 13 -3.93 12.81 -2.10
C CYS A 13 -4.46 11.55 -2.81
N LEU A 14 -3.78 10.41 -2.65
CA LEU A 14 -4.22 9.14 -3.20
C LEU A 14 -5.57 8.68 -2.61
N ILE A 15 -5.75 8.76 -1.30
CA ILE A 15 -7.00 8.41 -0.61
C ILE A 15 -8.14 9.36 -1.01
N LEU A 16 -7.86 10.66 -1.13
CA LEU A 16 -8.90 11.66 -1.45
C LEU A 16 -9.19 11.82 -2.95
N LYS A 17 -8.57 11.01 -3.81
CA LYS A 17 -8.64 11.17 -5.29
C LYS A 17 -8.19 12.55 -5.76
N ASP A 18 -7.29 13.18 -5.02
CA ASP A 18 -6.73 14.47 -5.39
C ASP A 18 -5.85 14.31 -6.65
N PRO A 19 -6.06 15.14 -7.70
CA PRO A 19 -5.29 15.05 -8.94
C PRO A 19 -3.77 15.22 -8.74
N ARG A 20 -3.32 15.83 -7.64
CA ARG A 20 -1.90 15.98 -7.29
C ARG A 20 -1.21 14.64 -7.04
N ALA A 21 -1.95 13.58 -6.70
CA ALA A 21 -1.38 12.28 -6.35
C ALA A 21 -0.43 11.72 -7.43
N LYS A 22 -0.75 11.92 -8.70
CA LYS A 22 0.08 11.47 -9.82
C LYS A 22 1.39 12.25 -9.88
N ALA A 23 1.32 13.58 -9.84
CA ALA A 23 2.50 14.44 -9.90
C ALA A 23 3.45 14.19 -8.72
N LEU A 24 2.90 14.00 -7.51
CA LEU A 24 3.69 13.67 -6.32
C LEU A 24 4.44 12.33 -6.48
N ASN A 25 3.79 11.30 -7.05
CA ASN A 25 4.45 10.01 -7.30
C ASN A 25 5.53 10.08 -8.39
N GLU A 26 5.33 10.90 -9.42
CA GLU A 26 6.30 11.08 -10.50
C GLU A 26 7.53 11.89 -10.04
N ALA A 27 7.36 12.79 -9.07
CA ALA A 27 8.43 13.58 -8.48
C ALA A 27 9.37 12.81 -7.53
N LEU A 28 9.02 11.57 -7.14
CA LEU A 28 9.84 10.76 -6.24
C LEU A 28 11.15 10.32 -6.92
N SER A 29 12.27 10.73 -6.34
CA SER A 29 13.59 10.18 -6.67
C SER A 29 13.65 8.68 -6.34
N PRO A 30 14.60 7.92 -6.92
CA PRO A 30 14.75 6.49 -6.61
C PRO A 30 14.99 6.19 -5.13
N SER A 31 15.69 7.06 -4.40
CA SER A 31 15.90 6.93 -2.95
C SER A 31 14.62 7.23 -2.18
N ASP A 32 13.95 8.33 -2.50
CA ASP A 32 12.69 8.71 -1.86
C ASP A 32 11.61 7.65 -2.04
N ARG A 33 11.59 7.00 -3.21
CA ARG A 33 10.66 5.91 -3.50
C ARG A 33 10.79 4.74 -2.53
N LYS A 34 12.01 4.41 -2.08
CA LYS A 34 12.22 3.36 -1.09
C LYS A 34 11.64 3.75 0.27
N PHE A 35 11.89 4.97 0.72
CA PHE A 35 11.33 5.49 1.98
C PHE A 35 9.81 5.63 1.93
N PHE A 36 9.29 6.19 0.83
CA PHE A 36 7.86 6.27 0.56
C PHE A 36 7.21 4.89 0.58
N ASN A 37 7.82 3.89 -0.08
CA ASN A 37 7.29 2.53 -0.05
C ASN A 37 7.23 1.97 1.37
N GLY A 38 8.25 2.18 2.20
CA GLY A 38 8.21 1.76 3.61
C GLY A 38 7.01 2.35 4.36
N PHE A 39 6.67 3.61 4.13
CA PHE A 39 5.47 4.22 4.71
C PHE A 39 4.18 3.70 4.06
N LEU A 40 4.14 3.58 2.72
CA LEU A 40 2.99 3.05 1.99
C LEU A 40 2.63 1.63 2.46
N MET A 41 3.62 0.78 2.77
CA MET A 41 3.38 -0.56 3.33
C MET A 41 2.64 -0.51 4.67
N THR A 42 2.97 0.46 5.53
CA THR A 42 2.26 0.62 6.81
C THR A 42 0.84 1.18 6.64
N VAL A 43 0.63 2.04 5.64
CA VAL A 43 -0.72 2.47 5.26
C VAL A 43 -1.54 1.30 4.75
N VAL A 44 -0.97 0.50 3.84
CA VAL A 44 -1.62 -0.71 3.33
C VAL A 44 -1.95 -1.65 4.49
N ALA A 45 -1.02 -1.90 5.41
CA ALA A 45 -1.27 -2.75 6.58
C ALA A 45 -2.48 -2.29 7.40
N VAL A 46 -2.56 -0.99 7.71
CA VAL A 46 -3.70 -0.40 8.43
C VAL A 46 -5.01 -0.56 7.66
N LEU A 47 -4.98 -0.42 6.33
CA LEU A 47 -6.17 -0.53 5.49
C LEU A 47 -6.63 -1.97 5.28
N VAL A 48 -5.73 -2.95 5.16
CA VAL A 48 -6.13 -4.34 4.87
C VAL A 48 -6.55 -5.10 6.13
N THR A 49 -5.99 -4.73 7.29
CA THR A 49 -6.18 -5.47 8.55
C THR A 49 -7.65 -5.64 8.94
N PRO A 50 -8.51 -4.60 8.85
CA PRO A 50 -9.95 -4.75 9.15
C PRO A 50 -10.66 -5.76 8.25
N ARG A 51 -10.18 -5.96 7.01
CA ARG A 51 -10.80 -6.84 6.01
C ARG A 51 -10.31 -8.28 6.11
N LEU A 52 -9.00 -8.49 6.23
CA LEU A 52 -8.41 -9.82 6.19
C LEU A 52 -8.19 -10.44 7.58
N GLY A 53 -8.32 -9.63 8.65
CA GLY A 53 -8.03 -10.09 10.01
C GLY A 53 -6.54 -10.36 10.24
N ALA A 54 -6.14 -10.70 11.46
CA ALA A 54 -4.71 -10.92 11.81
C ALA A 54 -4.19 -12.31 11.41
N GLU A 55 -5.08 -13.30 11.32
CA GLU A 55 -4.75 -14.72 11.14
C GLU A 55 -5.04 -15.22 9.72
N CYS A 56 -5.00 -14.34 8.72
CA CYS A 56 -5.42 -14.71 7.37
C CYS A 56 -4.55 -15.83 6.77
N THR A 57 -5.15 -16.67 5.93
CA THR A 57 -4.44 -17.76 5.24
C THR A 57 -3.75 -17.26 3.96
N ALA A 58 -2.88 -18.08 3.38
CA ALA A 58 -2.23 -17.76 2.11
C ALA A 58 -3.24 -17.68 0.96
N GLU A 59 -4.29 -18.51 1.00
CA GLU A 59 -5.38 -18.54 0.04
C GLU A 59 -6.22 -17.27 0.11
N GLU A 60 -6.49 -16.75 1.31
CA GLU A 60 -7.20 -15.48 1.51
C GLU A 60 -6.39 -14.29 0.98
N LEU A 61 -5.05 -14.32 1.12
CA LEU A 61 -4.18 -13.31 0.53
C LEU A 61 -4.20 -13.36 -0.99
N ALA A 62 -4.13 -14.55 -1.59
CA ALA A 62 -4.19 -14.74 -3.03
C ALA A 62 -5.55 -14.28 -3.60
N ALA A 63 -6.65 -14.65 -2.95
CA ALA A 63 -7.98 -14.19 -3.34
C ALA A 63 -8.11 -12.66 -3.28
N PHE A 64 -7.56 -12.03 -2.23
CA PHE A 64 -7.51 -10.58 -2.14
C PHE A 64 -6.66 -9.93 -3.24
N SER A 65 -5.49 -10.48 -3.56
CA SER A 65 -4.66 -9.95 -4.65
C SER A 65 -5.36 -10.03 -6.01
N ASP A 66 -6.09 -11.11 -6.26
CA ASP A 66 -6.87 -11.29 -7.49
C ASP A 66 -8.00 -10.27 -7.57
N GLU A 67 -8.70 -10.00 -6.46
CA GLU A 67 -9.73 -8.96 -6.40
C GLU A 67 -9.17 -7.57 -6.70
N VAL A 68 -8.01 -7.23 -6.12
CA VAL A 68 -7.35 -5.95 -6.37
C VAL A 68 -6.92 -5.85 -7.83
N ALA A 69 -6.25 -6.87 -8.37
CA ALA A 69 -5.81 -6.90 -9.76
C ALA A 69 -7.00 -6.79 -10.73
N ALA A 70 -8.09 -7.51 -10.45
CA ALA A 70 -9.32 -7.46 -11.24
C ALA A 70 -9.92 -6.04 -11.29
N SER A 71 -9.88 -5.30 -10.17
CA SER A 71 -10.37 -3.91 -10.11
C SER A 71 -9.56 -2.93 -10.97
N GLN A 72 -8.33 -3.29 -11.34
CA GLN A 72 -7.42 -2.46 -12.15
C GLN A 72 -7.35 -2.91 -13.61
N ARG A 73 -8.15 -3.87 -14.07
CA ARG A 73 -8.08 -4.42 -15.44
C ARG A 73 -8.27 -3.39 -16.56
N LYS A 74 -8.94 -2.27 -16.27
CA LYS A 74 -9.17 -1.18 -17.23
C LYS A 74 -8.03 -0.16 -17.27
N GLU A 75 -7.06 -0.26 -16.36
CA GLU A 75 -5.90 0.62 -16.34
C GLU A 75 -4.96 0.32 -17.52
N ARG A 76 -4.36 1.37 -18.10
CA ARG A 76 -3.41 1.24 -19.23
C ARG A 76 -2.24 0.31 -18.91
N ARG A 77 -1.86 0.21 -17.63
CA ARG A 77 -0.84 -0.69 -17.12
C ARG A 77 -1.42 -1.43 -15.91
N PRO A 78 -2.00 -2.63 -16.10
CA PRO A 78 -2.54 -3.40 -15.01
C PRO A 78 -1.43 -3.79 -14.03
N VAL A 79 -1.80 -3.86 -12.75
CA VAL A 79 -0.88 -4.28 -11.68
C VAL A 79 -0.82 -5.80 -11.67
N ASN A 80 0.38 -6.35 -11.55
CA ASN A 80 0.59 -7.79 -11.40
C ASN A 80 0.10 -8.26 -10.01
N GLU A 81 -0.82 -9.23 -9.99
CA GLU A 81 -1.40 -9.81 -8.76
C GLU A 81 -0.34 -10.36 -7.82
N PHE A 82 0.74 -10.98 -8.32
CA PHE A 82 1.82 -11.50 -7.48
C PHE A 82 2.57 -10.39 -6.73
N VAL A 83 2.64 -9.17 -7.27
CA VAL A 83 3.25 -8.04 -6.57
C VAL A 83 2.32 -7.51 -5.48
N ILE A 84 1.01 -7.60 -5.67
CA ILE A 84 0.02 -7.29 -4.63
C ILE A 84 0.11 -8.35 -3.52
N GLU A 85 0.15 -9.62 -3.89
CA GLU A 85 0.27 -10.75 -2.97
C GLU A 85 1.57 -10.68 -2.15
N GLU A 86 2.68 -10.35 -2.80
CA GLU A 86 3.98 -10.11 -2.14
C GLU A 86 3.88 -9.04 -1.05
N ILE A 87 3.17 -7.93 -1.32
CA ILE A 87 2.97 -6.84 -0.36
C ILE A 87 2.18 -7.31 0.86
N VAL A 88 1.06 -8.00 0.64
CA VAL A 88 0.21 -8.45 1.76
C VAL A 88 0.87 -9.58 2.54
N ARG A 89 1.60 -10.51 1.89
CA ARG A 89 2.39 -11.54 2.58
C ARG A 89 3.42 -10.93 3.50
N TYR A 90 4.14 -9.90 3.04
CA TYR A 90 5.09 -9.16 3.88
C TYR A 90 4.42 -8.56 5.12
N ILE A 91 3.25 -7.93 4.96
CA ILE A 91 2.49 -7.33 6.07
C ILE A 91 2.09 -8.37 7.11
N TYR A 92 1.67 -9.56 6.65
CA TYR A 92 1.19 -10.65 7.49
C TYR A 92 2.29 -11.60 7.97
N GLY A 93 3.57 -11.31 7.70
CA GLY A 93 4.67 -12.19 8.07
C GLY A 93 4.60 -13.57 7.41
N LYS A 94 3.92 -13.71 6.28
CA LYS A 94 3.85 -14.95 5.49
C LYS A 94 5.09 -15.07 4.59
N PRO A 95 5.47 -16.29 4.17
CA PRO A 95 6.54 -16.47 3.20
C PRO A 95 6.31 -15.63 1.94
N GLN A 96 7.31 -14.82 1.59
CA GLN A 96 7.33 -13.97 0.40
C GLN A 96 7.43 -14.81 -0.88
N LEU A 97 6.79 -14.37 -1.97
CA LEU A 97 6.85 -15.02 -3.28
C LEU A 97 8.19 -14.76 -3.96
N PHE A 98 8.77 -13.57 -3.75
CA PHE A 98 9.97 -13.12 -4.45
C PHE A 98 11.21 -13.07 -3.55
N ALA A 99 11.41 -14.09 -2.69
CA ALA A 99 12.51 -14.12 -1.73
C ALA A 99 13.91 -14.01 -2.35
N THR A 100 14.09 -14.49 -3.59
CA THR A 100 15.41 -14.53 -4.27
C THR A 100 15.63 -13.38 -5.25
N VAL A 101 14.56 -12.71 -5.70
CA VAL A 101 14.62 -11.64 -6.70
C VAL A 101 13.86 -10.43 -6.18
N PRO A 102 14.52 -9.33 -5.82
CA PRO A 102 13.83 -8.19 -5.22
C PRO A 102 12.85 -7.56 -6.21
N VAL A 103 11.63 -7.31 -5.75
CA VAL A 103 10.64 -6.59 -6.54
C VAL A 103 11.10 -5.14 -6.78
N PRO A 104 11.04 -4.62 -8.01
CA PRO A 104 11.42 -3.24 -8.29
C PRO A 104 10.62 -2.24 -7.44
N PRO A 105 11.24 -1.21 -6.83
CA PRO A 105 10.53 -0.25 -5.97
C PRO A 105 9.34 0.43 -6.65
N ALA A 106 9.40 0.69 -7.96
CA ALA A 106 8.28 1.25 -8.70
C ALA A 106 7.08 0.30 -8.82
N ALA A 107 7.33 -1.01 -8.92
CA ALA A 107 6.27 -2.01 -8.91
C ALA A 107 5.58 -2.06 -7.54
N VAL A 108 6.35 -1.99 -6.44
CA VAL A 108 5.82 -1.89 -5.08
C VAL A 108 4.98 -0.63 -4.89
N SER A 109 5.46 0.55 -5.32
CA SER A 109 4.66 1.79 -5.23
C SER A 109 3.34 1.68 -5.99
N THR A 110 3.40 1.09 -7.19
CA THR A 110 2.22 0.94 -8.06
C THR A 110 1.21 -0.02 -7.46
N ALA A 111 1.66 -1.17 -6.94
CA ALA A 111 0.81 -2.16 -6.33
C ALA A 111 0.21 -1.68 -5.00
N GLY A 112 1.02 -1.06 -4.13
CA GLY A 112 0.51 -0.44 -2.91
C GLY A 112 -0.53 0.64 -3.20
N ALA A 113 -0.32 1.46 -4.24
CA ALA A 113 -1.31 2.45 -4.66
C ALA A 113 -2.59 1.82 -5.19
N ALA A 114 -2.51 0.69 -5.92
CA ALA A 114 -3.68 -0.04 -6.38
C ALA A 114 -4.50 -0.62 -5.21
N ILE A 115 -3.84 -1.16 -4.18
CA ILE A 115 -4.51 -1.63 -2.96
C ILE A 115 -5.25 -0.48 -2.27
N VAL A 116 -4.58 0.67 -2.06
CA VAL A 116 -5.21 1.84 -1.45
C VAL A 116 -6.44 2.31 -2.24
N ARG A 117 -6.33 2.41 -3.58
CA ARG A 117 -7.46 2.80 -4.43
C ARG A 117 -8.62 1.82 -4.29
N HIS A 118 -8.30 0.53 -4.34
CA HIS A 118 -9.28 -0.54 -4.26
C HIS A 118 -10.08 -0.50 -2.95
N ILE A 119 -9.40 -0.37 -1.81
CA ILE A 119 -10.04 -0.30 -0.50
C ILE A 119 -10.85 0.99 -0.39
N ARG A 120 -10.27 2.14 -0.72
CA ARG A 120 -10.96 3.44 -0.75
C ARG A 120 -12.25 3.40 -1.57
N ASP A 121 -12.24 2.77 -2.74
CA ASP A 121 -13.40 2.73 -3.63
C ASP A 121 -14.51 1.79 -3.14
N ARG A 122 -14.21 0.87 -2.21
CA ARG A 122 -15.16 -0.08 -1.61
C ARG A 122 -15.60 0.31 -0.20
N GLU A 123 -14.81 1.11 0.49
CA GLU A 123 -14.96 1.41 1.92
C GLU A 123 -14.97 2.92 2.14
N PRO A 124 -16.15 3.57 2.07
CA PRO A 124 -16.28 5.03 2.18
C PRO A 124 -15.66 5.62 3.46
N TYR A 125 -15.65 4.84 4.55
CA TYR A 125 -15.07 5.27 5.83
C TYR A 125 -13.60 5.67 5.70
N VAL A 126 -12.84 5.10 4.75
CA VAL A 126 -11.41 5.39 4.56
C VAL A 126 -11.21 6.86 4.17
N VAL A 127 -12.11 7.41 3.35
CA VAL A 127 -12.08 8.82 2.95
C VAL A 127 -12.47 9.70 4.15
N ASP A 128 -13.55 9.33 4.84
CA ASP A 128 -14.06 10.11 5.99
C ASP A 128 -13.09 10.14 7.17
N ASN A 129 -12.21 9.13 7.29
CA ASN A 129 -11.27 8.97 8.40
C ASN A 129 -9.81 9.01 7.93
N VAL A 130 -9.51 9.69 6.82
CA VAL A 130 -8.17 9.75 6.23
C VAL A 130 -7.09 10.17 7.24
N ASP A 131 -7.39 11.14 8.11
CA ASP A 131 -6.45 11.62 9.12
C ASP A 131 -6.13 10.54 10.16
N SER A 132 -7.15 9.80 10.62
CA SER A 132 -6.98 8.70 11.58
C SER A 132 -6.22 7.52 10.95
N VAL A 133 -6.50 7.19 9.69
CA VAL A 133 -5.76 6.17 8.93
C VAL A 133 -4.29 6.53 8.84
N LEU A 134 -3.97 7.77 8.45
CA LEU A 134 -2.59 8.24 8.30
C LEU A 134 -1.86 8.29 9.65
N ALA A 135 -2.54 8.73 10.72
CA ALA A 135 -1.98 8.73 12.07
C ALA A 135 -1.66 7.31 12.57
N ALA A 136 -2.56 6.35 12.35
CA ALA A 136 -2.33 4.94 12.69
C ALA A 136 -1.16 4.35 11.90
N ALA A 137 -1.07 4.64 10.60
CA ALA A 137 0.02 4.20 9.76
C ALA A 137 1.37 4.78 10.21
N GLU A 138 1.40 6.07 10.56
CA GLU A 138 2.61 6.72 11.08
C GLU A 138 3.07 6.11 12.41
N GLN A 139 2.14 5.81 13.32
CA GLN A 139 2.46 5.11 14.57
C GLN A 139 3.03 3.72 14.32
N LEU A 140 2.43 2.95 13.40
CA LEU A 140 2.92 1.63 13.01
C LEU A 140 4.32 1.73 12.38
N HIS A 141 4.54 2.69 11.48
CA HIS A 141 5.84 2.92 10.85
C HIS A 141 6.93 3.28 11.85
N LYS A 142 6.61 4.10 12.87
CA LYS A 142 7.54 4.42 13.95
C LYS A 142 7.94 3.15 14.72
N LYS A 143 6.97 2.32 15.11
CA LYS A 143 7.21 1.06 15.84
C LYS A 143 8.14 0.11 15.07
N LEU A 144 7.91 -0.07 13.77
CA LEU A 144 8.70 -0.98 12.93
C LEU A 144 10.12 -0.50 12.64
N ASN A 145 10.39 0.81 12.79
CA ASN A 145 11.70 1.42 12.50
C ASN A 145 12.37 1.99 13.77
N GLN A 146 12.02 1.46 14.93
CA GLN A 146 12.66 1.74 16.23
C GLN A 146 13.29 0.50 16.87
N GLY A 147 13.07 -0.69 16.29
CA GLY A 147 13.85 -1.91 16.56
C GLY A 147 14.97 -2.06 15.56
#